data_AF-A0A8J9YE51-F1
#
_entry.id   AF-A0A8J9YE51-F1
#
_cell.length_a   1.000
_cell.length_b   1.000
_cell.length_c   1.000
_cell.angle_alpha   90.00
_cell.angle_beta   90.00
_cell.angle_gamma   90.00
#
_symmetry.space_group_name_H-M   'P 1'
#
loop_
_entity.id
_entity.type
_entity.pdbx_description
1 polymer ?
#
loop_
_entity_poly.entity_id
_entity_poly.type
_entity_poly.pdbx_seq_one_letter_code
_entity_poly.pdbx_strand_id
1 'polypeptide(L)'
;MSVLQCPQIDMYWSEKWKVSIIAIAMTRNRFFFIRRRLKCVYDAEVTAEQKIQKNWKIQPLFNRVLEGCHKHNRPKSIHEMINPFTGKCPMRQYCPHKPNPVGLKVLATPQGVVCDVVIYQVILHLPI
;
A
#
# COMPACT_ATOMS: atom_id res chain seq x y z
N MET A 1 16.13 -1.58 1.03
CA MET A 1 15.53 -1.87 2.35
C MET A 1 14.78 -3.20 2.38
N SER A 2 14.16 -3.66 1.28
CA SER A 2 13.48 -4.96 1.23
C SER A 2 14.42 -6.17 1.37
N VAL A 3 15.63 -6.09 0.79
CA VAL A 3 16.63 -7.18 0.80
C VAL A 3 17.36 -7.28 2.14
N LEU A 4 17.83 -6.14 2.66
CA LEU A 4 18.52 -6.06 3.97
C LEU A 4 17.51 -5.58 5.01
N GLN A 5 16.85 -6.49 5.72
CA GLN A 5 15.78 -6.13 6.65
C GLN A 5 16.33 -5.66 8.01
N CYS A 6 16.67 -4.37 8.13
CA CYS A 6 16.97 -3.78 9.43
C CYS A 6 15.69 -3.64 10.28
N PRO A 7 15.72 -3.97 11.60
CA PRO A 7 14.55 -3.86 12.48
C PRO A 7 13.92 -2.46 12.50
N GLN A 8 14.74 -1.41 12.42
CA GLN A 8 14.29 -0.03 12.34
C GLN A 8 14.87 0.65 11.10
N ILE A 9 14.06 1.52 10.49
CA ILE A 9 14.41 2.17 9.22
C ILE A 9 15.53 3.21 9.37
N ASP A 10 15.71 3.78 10.53
CA ASP A 10 16.83 4.70 10.78
C ASP A 10 18.18 3.99 10.87
N MET A 11 18.22 2.69 11.17
CA MET A 11 19.46 1.91 11.27
C MET A 11 20.30 1.89 9.99
N TYR A 12 19.67 2.05 8.83
CA TYR A 12 20.40 2.13 7.55
C TYR A 12 21.37 3.32 7.47
N TRP A 13 21.19 4.32 8.33
CA TRP A 13 22.07 5.48 8.48
C TRP A 13 22.82 5.50 9.82
N SER A 14 22.66 4.48 10.67
CA SER A 14 23.39 4.37 11.93
C SER A 14 24.87 4.13 11.69
N GLU A 15 25.76 4.55 12.58
CA GLU A 15 27.21 4.37 12.38
C GLU A 15 27.62 2.90 12.33
N LYS A 16 27.05 2.06 13.20
CA LYS A 16 27.40 0.64 13.34
C LYS A 16 26.83 -0.24 12.22
N TRP A 17 25.63 0.06 11.74
CA TRP A 17 24.89 -0.78 10.77
C TRP A 17 24.61 -0.04 9.45
N LYS A 18 25.39 1.01 9.16
CA LYS A 18 25.24 1.84 7.97
C LYS A 18 25.27 0.98 6.72
N VAL A 19 24.28 1.14 5.87
CA VAL A 19 24.34 0.59 4.52
C VAL A 19 24.83 1.70 3.59
N SER A 20 26.11 1.65 3.22
CA SER A 20 26.80 2.72 2.50
C SER A 20 26.06 3.17 1.24
N ILE A 21 25.52 2.24 0.44
CA ILE A 21 24.80 2.59 -0.80
C ILE A 21 23.55 3.44 -0.53
N ILE A 22 22.85 3.21 0.60
CA ILE A 22 21.65 3.97 0.98
C ILE A 22 22.06 5.33 1.53
N ALA A 23 23.05 5.35 2.42
CA ALA A 23 23.49 6.58 3.08
C ALA A 23 24.18 7.58 2.14
N ILE A 24 24.84 7.09 1.08
CA ILE A 24 25.42 7.93 0.02
C ILE A 24 24.31 8.49 -0.87
N ALA A 25 23.31 7.69 -1.23
CA ALA A 25 22.23 8.13 -2.12
C ALA A 25 21.34 9.24 -1.50
N MET A 26 21.09 9.19 -0.19
CA MET A 26 20.24 10.18 0.49
C MET A 26 20.54 10.23 1.99
N THR A 27 20.49 11.42 2.60
CA THR A 27 20.61 11.55 4.06
C THR A 27 19.34 11.05 4.77
N ARG A 28 19.50 10.57 6.01
CA ARG A 28 18.39 10.14 6.89
C ARG A 28 17.27 11.17 6.94
N ASN A 29 17.62 12.43 7.22
CA ASN A 29 16.64 13.50 7.41
C ASN A 29 15.87 13.79 6.12
N ARG A 30 16.57 13.80 4.97
CA ARG A 30 15.94 13.98 3.67
C ARG A 30 14.96 12.84 3.35
N PHE A 31 15.33 11.60 3.65
CA PHE A 31 14.44 10.45 3.46
C PHE A 31 13.15 10.58 4.28
N PHE A 32 13.24 10.85 5.58
CA PHE A 32 12.06 11.02 6.42
C PHE A 32 11.23 12.25 6.03
N PHE A 33 11.87 13.33 5.59
CA PHE A 33 11.17 14.51 5.08
C PHE A 33 10.31 14.18 3.85
N ILE A 34 10.89 13.50 2.86
CA ILE A 34 10.18 13.08 1.65
C ILE A 34 9.08 12.08 2.00
N ARG A 35 9.39 11.06 2.80
CA ARG A 35 8.43 10.01 3.20
C ARG A 35 7.19 10.57 3.88
N ARG A 36 7.34 11.59 4.74
CA ARG A 36 6.20 12.22 5.44
C ARG A 36 5.34 13.12 4.55
N ARG A 37 5.88 13.57 3.41
CA ARG A 37 5.24 14.54 2.52
C ARG A 37 4.83 13.97 1.17
N LEU A 38 5.04 12.67 0.95
CA LEU A 38 4.63 11.99 -0.27
C LEU A 38 3.10 11.96 -0.39
N LYS A 39 2.57 12.66 -1.40
CA LYS A 39 1.15 12.67 -1.76
C LYS A 39 1.00 12.23 -3.21
N CYS A 40 -0.08 11.52 -3.52
CA CYS A 40 -0.41 11.12 -4.90
C CYS A 40 -1.39 12.08 -5.58
N VAL A 41 -1.96 13.02 -4.82
CA VAL A 41 -2.94 14.01 -5.28
C VAL A 41 -2.65 15.36 -4.67
N TYR A 42 -3.01 16.41 -5.40
CA TYR A 42 -3.07 17.77 -4.87
C TYR A 42 -4.47 18.02 -4.31
N ASP A 43 -4.59 18.22 -2.99
CA ASP A 43 -5.89 18.29 -2.29
C ASP A 43 -6.83 19.41 -2.82
N ALA A 44 -6.25 20.44 -3.44
CA ALA A 44 -6.95 21.57 -4.06
C ALA A 44 -7.57 21.23 -5.43
N GLU A 45 -7.02 20.24 -6.14
CA GLU A 45 -7.47 19.82 -7.47
C GLU A 45 -8.53 18.70 -7.41
N VAL A 46 -8.78 18.14 -6.22
CA VAL A 46 -9.73 17.04 -6.02
C VAL A 46 -11.11 17.58 -5.70
N THR A 47 -12.10 17.16 -6.49
CA THR A 47 -13.49 17.59 -6.35
C THR A 47 -14.15 17.02 -5.08
N ALA A 48 -15.30 17.59 -4.68
CA ALA A 48 -16.04 17.12 -3.51
C ALA A 48 -16.54 15.68 -3.70
N GLU A 49 -16.95 15.33 -4.92
CA GLU A 49 -17.46 14.01 -5.29
C GLU A 49 -16.36 12.95 -5.19
N GLN A 50 -15.13 13.27 -5.62
CA GLN A 50 -14.00 12.37 -5.49
C GLN A 50 -13.64 12.13 -4.03
N LYS A 51 -13.76 13.14 -3.16
CA LYS A 51 -13.47 13.03 -1.71
C LYS A 51 -14.43 12.10 -0.96
N ILE A 52 -15.59 11.75 -1.54
CA ILE A 52 -16.52 10.77 -0.98
C ILE A 52 -15.86 9.37 -0.91
N GLN A 53 -15.02 9.04 -1.88
CA GLN A 53 -14.37 7.72 -1.94
C GLN A 53 -13.27 7.60 -0.86
N LYS A 54 -13.30 6.56 -0.02
CA LYS A 54 -12.34 6.39 1.10
C LYS A 54 -10.87 6.38 0.67
N ASN A 55 -10.58 6.02 -0.58
CA ASN A 55 -9.26 5.89 -1.17
C ASN A 55 -8.88 7.05 -2.11
N TRP A 56 -9.63 8.17 -2.12
CA TRP A 56 -9.39 9.30 -3.03
C TRP A 56 -7.95 9.81 -3.07
N LYS A 57 -7.25 9.76 -1.91
CA LYS A 57 -5.84 10.20 -1.78
C LYS A 57 -4.83 9.37 -2.58
N ILE A 58 -5.18 8.14 -2.91
CA ILE A 58 -4.30 7.15 -3.56
C ILE A 58 -4.92 6.58 -4.84
N GLN A 59 -6.13 7.01 -5.20
CA GLN A 59 -6.87 6.52 -6.36
C GLN A 59 -6.07 6.64 -7.67
N PRO A 60 -5.40 7.77 -7.99
CA PRO A 60 -4.67 7.87 -9.26
C PRO A 60 -3.51 6.88 -9.36
N LEU A 61 -2.81 6.65 -8.25
CA LEU A 61 -1.73 5.69 -8.18
C LEU A 61 -2.26 4.27 -8.41
N PHE A 62 -3.37 3.91 -7.76
CA PHE A 62 -3.99 2.60 -7.97
C PHE A 62 -4.47 2.40 -9.40
N ASN A 63 -5.15 3.39 -9.98
CA ASN A 63 -5.60 3.30 -11.37
C ASN A 63 -4.43 3.01 -12.31
N ARG A 64 -3.29 3.69 -12.12
CA ARG A 64 -2.10 3.47 -12.94
C ARG A 64 -1.49 2.08 -12.77
N VAL A 65 -1.44 1.58 -11.53
CA VAL A 65 -0.95 0.22 -11.23
C VAL A 65 -1.90 -0.82 -11.84
N LEU A 66 -3.21 -0.66 -11.66
CA LEU A 66 -4.23 -1.56 -12.19
C LEU A 66 -4.23 -1.60 -13.71
N GLU A 67 -4.10 -0.45 -14.37
CA GLU A 67 -3.95 -0.39 -15.83
C GLU A 67 -2.78 -1.25 -16.33
N GLY A 68 -1.66 -1.26 -15.60
CA GLY A 68 -0.53 -2.15 -15.88
C GLY A 68 -0.82 -3.62 -15.59
N CYS A 69 -1.53 -3.90 -14.50
CA CYS A 69 -1.94 -5.26 -14.13
C CYS A 69 -2.89 -5.88 -15.16
N HIS A 70 -3.87 -5.12 -15.65
CA HIS A 70 -4.87 -5.58 -16.62
C HIS A 70 -4.30 -5.85 -18.01
N LYS A 71 -3.16 -5.25 -18.38
CA LYS A 71 -2.48 -5.52 -19.66
C LYS A 71 -1.82 -6.90 -19.71
N HIS A 72 -1.64 -7.57 -18.57
CA HIS A 72 -1.04 -8.91 -18.53
C HIS A 72 -2.11 -9.99 -18.71
N ASN A 73 -1.83 -10.99 -19.53
CA ASN A 73 -2.64 -12.20 -19.63
C ASN A 73 -2.41 -13.07 -18.38
N ARG A 74 -3.44 -13.34 -17.58
CA ARG A 74 -3.30 -13.96 -16.25
C ARG A 74 -4.32 -15.08 -15.99
N PRO A 75 -3.96 -16.07 -15.16
CA PRO A 75 -4.87 -17.15 -14.78
C PRO A 75 -6.08 -16.63 -13.98
N LYS A 76 -7.23 -17.28 -14.14
CA LYS A 76 -8.54 -16.89 -13.58
C LYS A 76 -8.70 -17.15 -12.07
N SER A 77 -7.64 -17.56 -11.37
CA SER A 77 -7.71 -17.87 -9.94
C SER A 77 -7.41 -16.61 -9.14
N ILE A 78 -8.40 -16.14 -8.38
CA ILE A 78 -8.34 -14.94 -7.55
C ILE A 78 -8.49 -15.36 -6.10
N HIS A 79 -7.58 -14.91 -5.24
CA HIS A 79 -7.60 -15.12 -3.81
C HIS A 79 -7.52 -13.80 -3.06
N GLU A 80 -8.10 -13.81 -1.86
CA GLU A 80 -8.01 -12.71 -0.93
C GLU A 80 -6.68 -12.75 -0.17
N MET A 81 -5.90 -11.68 -0.29
CA MET A 81 -4.64 -11.47 0.41
C MET A 81 -4.74 -10.27 1.36
N ILE A 82 -4.07 -10.34 2.51
CA ILE A 82 -3.99 -9.23 3.46
C ILE A 82 -2.58 -8.68 3.46
N ASN A 83 -2.47 -7.38 3.19
CA ASN A 83 -1.27 -6.60 3.39
C ASN A 83 -1.28 -6.07 4.84
N PRO A 84 -0.34 -6.49 5.71
CA PRO A 84 -0.33 -6.11 7.12
C PRO A 84 -0.31 -4.59 7.29
N PHE A 85 -1.29 -4.06 8.01
CA PHE A 85 -1.38 -2.62 8.30
C PHE A 85 -2.18 -2.37 9.58
N THR A 86 -1.50 -1.89 10.60
CA THR A 86 -2.09 -1.63 11.93
C THR A 86 -2.50 -0.18 12.15
N GLY A 87 -2.12 0.73 11.23
CA GLY A 87 -2.45 2.15 11.34
C GLY A 87 -3.95 2.45 11.26
N LYS A 88 -4.32 3.70 11.58
CA LYS A 88 -5.71 4.17 11.42
C LYS A 88 -6.03 4.32 9.94
N CYS A 89 -6.87 3.46 9.40
CA CYS A 89 -7.37 3.54 8.03
C CYS A 89 -8.82 3.04 7.98
N PRO A 90 -9.77 3.78 7.39
CA PRO A 90 -11.17 3.33 7.24
C PRO A 90 -11.35 2.06 6.41
N MET A 91 -10.32 1.63 5.68
CA MET A 91 -10.30 0.48 4.78
C MET A 91 -9.61 -0.74 5.41
N ARG A 92 -9.21 -0.64 6.68
CA ARG A 92 -8.57 -1.73 7.43
C ARG A 92 -9.59 -2.81 7.73
N GLN A 93 -9.19 -4.06 7.57
CA GLN A 93 -10.00 -5.25 7.81
C GLN A 93 -9.31 -6.20 8.77
N TYR A 94 -10.13 -7.01 9.44
CA TYR A 94 -9.70 -8.11 10.28
C TYR A 94 -10.09 -9.43 9.63
N CYS A 95 -9.16 -10.35 9.40
CA CYS A 95 -9.43 -11.72 9.01
C CYS A 95 -8.61 -12.68 9.89
N PRO A 96 -9.25 -13.39 10.84
CA PRO A 96 -8.56 -14.16 11.88
C PRO A 96 -7.73 -15.33 11.33
N HIS A 97 -8.09 -15.88 10.18
CA HIS A 97 -7.44 -17.06 9.59
C HIS A 97 -6.20 -16.74 8.75
N LYS A 98 -5.69 -15.50 8.78
CA LYS A 98 -4.48 -15.08 8.05
C LYS A 98 -3.32 -14.90 9.03
N PRO A 99 -2.05 -15.16 8.62
CA PRO A 99 -0.87 -15.00 9.48
C PRO A 99 -0.77 -13.62 10.12
N ASN A 100 -1.16 -12.59 9.38
CA ASN A 100 -1.34 -11.23 9.88
C ASN A 100 -2.82 -10.89 9.78
N PRO A 101 -3.56 -10.90 10.91
CA PRO A 101 -5.01 -10.86 10.85
C PRO A 101 -5.56 -9.46 10.60
N VAL A 102 -4.75 -8.40 10.74
CA VAL A 102 -5.17 -7.00 10.56
C VAL A 102 -4.42 -6.37 9.40
N GLY A 103 -5.14 -5.82 8.43
CA GLY A 103 -4.50 -5.12 7.31
C GLY A 103 -5.44 -4.59 6.24
N LEU A 104 -4.88 -4.32 5.07
CA LEU A 104 -5.62 -3.95 3.87
C LEU A 104 -5.82 -5.20 3.01
N LYS A 105 -7.06 -5.51 2.67
CA LYS A 105 -7.41 -6.66 1.84
C LYS A 105 -7.28 -6.30 0.36
N VAL A 106 -6.67 -7.20 -0.42
CA VAL A 106 -6.45 -7.07 -1.87
C VAL A 106 -6.73 -8.40 -2.57
N LEU A 107 -6.96 -8.36 -3.89
CA LEU A 107 -7.19 -9.56 -4.70
C LEU A 107 -5.92 -9.91 -5.49
N ALA A 108 -5.39 -11.11 -5.26
CA ALA A 108 -4.16 -11.58 -5.87
C ALA A 108 -4.31 -13.02 -6.37
N THR A 109 -3.47 -13.45 -7.30
CA THR A 109 -3.38 -14.87 -7.66
C THR A 109 -2.87 -15.70 -6.47
N PRO A 110 -3.02 -17.04 -6.48
CA PRO A 110 -2.40 -17.91 -5.49
C PRO A 110 -0.88 -17.72 -5.38
N GLN A 111 -0.23 -17.31 -6.47
CA GLN A 111 1.21 -17.04 -6.56
C GLN A 111 1.59 -15.65 -6.01
N GLY A 112 0.64 -14.89 -5.47
CA GLY A 112 0.89 -13.57 -4.88
C GLY A 112 0.96 -12.43 -5.88
N VAL A 113 0.57 -12.65 -7.14
CA VAL A 113 0.54 -11.59 -8.16
C VAL A 113 -0.75 -10.78 -8.00
N VAL A 114 -0.64 -9.49 -7.71
CA VAL A 114 -1.80 -8.60 -7.51
C VAL A 114 -2.55 -8.44 -8.83
N CYS A 115 -3.77 -8.98 -8.90
CA CYS A 115 -4.62 -8.91 -10.09
C CYS A 115 -5.51 -7.67 -10.06
N ASP A 116 -6.11 -7.43 -8.91
CA ASP A 116 -7.00 -6.31 -8.71
C ASP A 116 -6.89 -5.83 -7.26
N VAL A 117 -7.08 -4.53 -7.08
CA VAL A 117 -7.09 -3.90 -5.77
C VAL A 117 -8.50 -3.42 -5.53
N VAL A 118 -9.38 -4.37 -5.24
CA VAL A 118 -10.69 -4.06 -4.66
C VAL A 118 -10.44 -3.71 -3.20
N ILE A 119 -10.27 -2.42 -2.93
CA ILE A 119 -10.28 -1.94 -1.56
C ILE A 119 -11.73 -1.98 -1.11
N TYR A 120 -12.07 -3.01 -0.34
CA TYR A 120 -13.38 -3.15 0.26
C TYR A 120 -13.68 -1.91 1.11
N GLN A 121 -14.41 -0.97 0.51
CA GLN A 121 -15.13 0.03 1.25
C GLN A 121 -16.26 -0.75 1.91
N VAL A 122 -16.29 -0.78 3.25
CA VAL A 122 -17.47 -1.26 3.99
C VAL A 122 -18.62 -0.37 3.55
N ILE A 123 -19.36 -0.82 2.53
CA ILE A 123 -20.70 -0.40 2.21
C ILE A 123 -21.55 -1.39 2.99
N LEU A 124 -22.09 -0.93 4.12
CA LEU A 124 -23.29 -1.53 4.67
C LEU A 124 -24.36 -1.32 3.60
N HIS A 125 -24.55 -2.28 2.70
CA HIS A 125 -25.75 -2.54 1.89
C HIS A 125 -25.37 -3.43 0.70
N LEU A 126 -25.50 -4.74 0.90
CA LEU A 126 -26.06 -5.60 -0.14
C LEU A 126 -27.18 -6.38 0.55
N PRO A 127 -28.47 -6.08 0.28
CA PRO A 127 -29.53 -7.02 0.56
C PRO A 127 -29.35 -8.20 -0.40
N ILE A 128 -29.43 -9.41 0.15
CA ILE A 128 -29.62 -10.64 -0.61
C ILE A 128 -31.03 -10.59 -1.22
#